data_AF-A0A835HH69-F1
#
_entry.id   AF-A0A835HH69-F1
#
_cell.length_a   1.000
_cell.length_b   1.000
_cell.length_c   1.000
_cell.angle_alpha   90.00
_cell.angle_beta   90.00
_cell.angle_gamma   90.00
#
_symmetry.space_group_name_H-M   'P 1'
#
loop_
_entity.id
_entity.type
_entity.pdbx_description
1 polymer ?
#
loop_
_entity_poly.entity_id
_entity_poly.type
_entity_poly.pdbx_seq_one_letter_code
_entity_poly.pdbx_strand_id
1 'polypeptide(L)'
;MAIRATVSRFPTDVDAQEAGGIPWGITVTPFSQTDEIGTHPVYGPNGHLLPRCENCWAYFNSYCELEQWAWSCSLCGTLNGLNSDSISRYSDPQRCPEMVSSFIDLELPVEGSDEEAMQARPVYVAAVDLSFFEIYTSLNCFG
;
A
#
# COMPACT_ATOMS: atom_id res chain seq x y z
N MET A 1 0.84 5.50 2.53
CA MET A 1 2.10 4.78 2.58
C MET A 1 3.19 5.78 2.30
N ALA A 2 4.18 5.83 3.18
CA ALA A 2 5.40 6.56 2.94
C ALA A 2 6.50 5.57 2.52
N ILE A 3 7.19 5.84 1.41
CA ILE A 3 8.28 5.00 0.87
C ILE A 3 9.58 5.79 0.80
N ARG A 4 10.64 5.37 1.47
CA ARG A 4 11.94 6.06 1.39
C ARG A 4 13.02 5.10 0.93
N ALA A 5 13.51 5.30 -0.29
CA ALA A 5 14.71 4.64 -0.78
C ALA A 5 15.96 5.28 -0.15
N THR A 6 17.01 4.47 0.07
CA THR A 6 18.30 4.96 0.58
C THR A 6 19.02 5.89 -0.41
N VAL A 7 18.72 5.75 -1.69
CA VAL A 7 19.27 6.55 -2.79
C VAL A 7 18.15 7.02 -3.72
N SER A 8 18.29 8.22 -4.29
CA SER A 8 17.32 8.80 -5.25
C SER A 8 17.56 8.37 -6.70
N ARG A 9 18.70 7.74 -6.99
CA ARG A 9 19.01 7.11 -8.27
C ARG A 9 19.52 5.71 -8.00
N PHE A 10 18.90 4.73 -8.62
CA PHE A 10 19.22 3.33 -8.35
C PHE A 10 20.47 2.92 -9.15
N PRO A 11 21.35 2.10 -8.56
CA PRO A 11 22.44 1.47 -9.32
C PRO A 11 21.89 0.69 -10.51
N THR A 12 22.58 0.74 -11.65
CA THR A 12 22.18 0.03 -12.87
C THR A 12 22.48 -1.47 -12.81
N ASP A 13 23.48 -1.84 -12.02
CA ASP A 13 24.02 -3.18 -11.90
C ASP A 13 24.69 -3.36 -10.51
N VAL A 14 25.13 -4.61 -10.25
CA VAL A 14 25.72 -5.01 -8.97
C VAL A 14 27.07 -4.32 -8.75
N ASP A 15 27.89 -4.18 -9.79
CA ASP A 15 29.20 -3.54 -9.68
C ASP A 15 29.08 -2.07 -9.26
N ALA A 16 28.11 -1.34 -9.83
CA ALA A 16 27.79 0.03 -9.45
C ALA A 16 27.25 0.12 -8.01
N GLN A 17 26.49 -0.87 -7.56
CA GLN A 17 25.98 -0.93 -6.18
C GLN A 17 27.14 -1.13 -5.18
N GLU A 18 28.01 -2.10 -5.45
CA GLU A 18 29.15 -2.42 -4.59
C GLU A 18 30.17 -1.26 -4.55
N ALA A 19 30.50 -0.69 -5.70
CA ALA A 19 31.40 0.46 -5.80
C ALA A 19 30.86 1.72 -5.11
N GLY A 20 29.52 1.86 -5.05
CA GLY A 20 28.86 2.99 -4.39
C GLY A 20 29.06 3.02 -2.87
N GLY A 21 29.32 1.87 -2.23
CA GLY A 21 29.54 1.78 -0.78
C GLY A 21 28.35 2.22 0.08
N ILE A 22 27.17 2.40 -0.50
CA ILE A 22 25.93 2.81 0.16
C ILE A 22 24.97 1.61 0.18
N PRO A 23 24.35 1.27 1.32
CA PRO A 23 23.35 0.23 1.36
C PRO A 23 22.17 0.59 0.46
N TRP A 24 21.78 -0.33 -0.42
CA TRP A 24 20.57 -0.20 -1.23
C TRP A 24 19.39 -0.82 -0.49
N GLY A 25 18.34 -0.03 -0.27
CA GLY A 25 17.15 -0.48 0.45
C GLY A 25 16.00 0.50 0.37
N ILE A 26 14.83 0.03 0.78
CA ILE A 26 13.59 0.80 0.81
C ILE A 26 12.94 0.64 2.18
N THR A 27 12.68 1.75 2.85
CA THR A 27 11.86 1.79 4.07
C THR A 27 10.41 2.03 3.66
N VAL A 28 9.51 1.15 4.09
CA VAL A 28 8.08 1.25 3.82
C VAL A 28 7.35 1.50 5.13
N THR A 29 6.50 2.52 5.17
CA THR A 29 5.56 2.79 6.27
C THR A 29 4.14 2.71 5.73
N PRO A 30 3.51 1.51 5.73
CA PRO A 30 2.24 1.27 5.06
C PRO A 30 1.12 2.19 5.57
N PHE A 31 0.92 2.23 6.89
CA PHE A 31 -0.14 2.99 7.56
C PHE A 31 0.22 4.45 7.86
N SER A 32 1.20 5.02 7.15
CA SER A 32 1.48 6.45 7.24
C SER A 32 0.27 7.26 6.76
N GLN A 33 -0.13 8.29 7.51
CA GLN A 33 -1.26 9.17 7.18
C GLN A 33 -1.02 9.97 5.88
N THR A 34 0.25 10.20 5.56
CA THR A 34 0.71 10.91 4.36
C THR A 34 1.90 10.19 3.72
N ASP A 35 2.15 10.46 2.45
CA ASP A 35 3.35 10.02 1.73
C ASP A 35 4.58 10.89 2.08
N GLU A 36 5.67 10.71 1.34
CA GLU A 36 6.96 11.36 1.49
C GLU A 36 6.92 12.88 1.29
N ILE A 37 5.91 13.38 0.56
CA ILE A 37 5.73 14.78 0.19
C ILE A 37 4.52 15.42 0.89
N GLY A 38 3.81 14.67 1.74
CA GLY A 38 2.69 15.17 2.54
C GLY A 38 1.30 14.92 1.92
N THR A 39 1.19 14.12 0.87
CA THR A 39 -0.09 13.78 0.22
C THR A 39 -0.83 12.71 1.01
N HIS A 40 -2.14 12.90 1.19
CA HIS A 40 -3.03 11.90 1.79
C HIS A 40 -3.43 10.80 0.78
N PRO A 41 -3.85 9.61 1.27
CA PRO A 41 -4.37 8.57 0.38
C PRO A 41 -5.60 9.06 -0.38
N VAL A 42 -5.69 8.69 -1.66
CA VAL A 42 -6.94 8.81 -2.41
C VAL A 42 -7.79 7.59 -2.12
N TYR A 43 -8.99 7.82 -1.59
CA TYR A 43 -9.95 6.75 -1.29
C TYR A 43 -10.79 6.41 -2.51
N GLY A 44 -11.13 5.13 -2.67
CA GLY A 44 -12.09 4.72 -3.69
C GLY A 44 -12.74 3.35 -3.44
N PRO A 45 -13.84 3.06 -4.14
CA PRO A 45 -14.55 1.80 -4.02
C PRO A 45 -13.94 0.71 -4.92
N ASN A 46 -14.48 -0.50 -4.80
CA ASN A 46 -14.29 -1.60 -5.75
C ASN A 46 -12.82 -2.00 -5.97
N GLY A 47 -12.05 -2.14 -4.89
CA GLY A 47 -10.67 -2.62 -4.96
C GLY A 47 -10.53 -4.04 -5.52
N HIS A 48 -11.56 -4.87 -5.36
CA HIS A 48 -11.63 -6.23 -5.93
C HIS A 48 -11.64 -6.26 -7.47
N LEU A 49 -11.99 -5.14 -8.11
CA LEU A 49 -11.99 -5.02 -9.58
C LEU A 49 -10.66 -4.49 -10.13
N LEU A 50 -9.67 -4.20 -9.28
CA LEU A 50 -8.38 -3.67 -9.71
C LEU A 50 -7.61 -4.75 -10.52
N PRO A 51 -7.32 -4.51 -11.80
CA PRO A 51 -6.64 -5.48 -12.64
C PRO A 51 -5.24 -5.80 -12.10
N ARG A 52 -4.82 -7.05 -12.29
CA ARG A 52 -3.47 -7.52 -11.98
C ARG A 52 -2.81 -8.04 -13.25
N CYS A 53 -1.51 -7.86 -13.35
CA CYS A 53 -0.74 -8.38 -14.47
C CYS A 53 -0.78 -9.92 -14.47
N GLU A 54 -1.01 -10.52 -15.64
CA GLU A 54 -1.08 -11.98 -15.81
C GLU A 54 0.28 -12.68 -15.58
N ASN A 55 1.38 -11.94 -15.72
CA ASN A 55 2.74 -12.47 -15.56
C ASN A 55 3.29 -12.28 -14.14
N CYS A 56 3.42 -11.02 -13.69
CA CYS A 56 4.06 -10.70 -12.41
C CYS A 56 3.09 -10.44 -11.25
N TRP A 57 1.77 -10.51 -11.50
CA TRP A 57 0.71 -10.31 -10.50
C TRP A 57 0.70 -8.94 -9.80
N ALA A 58 1.44 -7.98 -10.33
CA ALA A 58 1.42 -6.60 -9.88
C ALA A 58 0.07 -5.94 -10.19
N TYR A 59 -0.38 -5.07 -9.29
CA TYR A 59 -1.59 -4.28 -9.52
C TYR A 59 -1.37 -3.24 -10.61
N PHE A 60 -2.40 -3.03 -11.41
CA PHE A 60 -2.49 -1.85 -12.28
C PHE A 60 -2.35 -0.58 -11.43
N ASN A 61 -1.60 0.40 -11.93
CA ASN A 61 -1.28 1.63 -11.24
C ASN A 61 -0.97 2.74 -12.24
N SER A 62 -0.78 3.96 -11.76
CA SER A 62 -0.57 5.17 -12.56
C SER A 62 0.69 5.16 -13.43
N TYR A 63 1.62 4.23 -13.21
CA TYR A 63 2.82 4.07 -14.05
C TYR A 63 2.61 3.11 -15.22
N CYS A 64 1.49 2.39 -15.27
CA CYS A 64 1.18 1.49 -16.38
C CYS A 64 0.72 2.30 -17.60
N GLU A 65 1.12 1.88 -18.80
CA GLU A 65 0.68 2.51 -20.04
C GLU A 65 -0.69 1.94 -20.44
N LEU A 66 -1.71 2.79 -20.48
CA LEU A 66 -3.08 2.41 -20.85
C LEU A 66 -3.33 2.65 -22.34
N GLU A 67 -3.79 1.61 -23.03
CA GLU A 67 -4.30 1.68 -24.40
C GLU A 67 -5.83 1.53 -24.41
N GLN A 68 -6.44 1.53 -25.60
CA GLN A 68 -7.90 1.47 -25.73
C GLN A 68 -8.52 0.17 -25.19
N TRP A 69 -7.82 -0.96 -25.31
CA TRP A 69 -8.33 -2.30 -24.98
C TRP A 69 -7.37 -3.13 -24.12
N ALA A 70 -6.24 -2.55 -23.74
CA ALA A 70 -5.15 -3.24 -23.09
C ALA A 70 -4.31 -2.27 -22.26
N TRP A 71 -3.40 -2.81 -21.46
CA TRP A 71 -2.42 -2.02 -20.73
C TRP A 71 -1.09 -2.77 -20.59
N SER A 72 0.00 -2.01 -20.57
CA SER A 72 1.36 -2.55 -20.39
C SER A 72 1.79 -2.40 -18.93
N CYS A 73 2.24 -3.50 -18.33
CA CYS A 73 2.69 -3.51 -16.95
C CYS A 73 3.98 -2.72 -16.76
N SER A 74 3.98 -1.76 -15.85
CA SER A 74 5.16 -0.92 -15.55
C SER A 74 6.35 -1.67 -14.95
N LEU A 75 6.14 -2.88 -14.41
CA LEU A 75 7.21 -3.67 -13.79
C LEU A 75 7.86 -4.68 -14.73
N CYS A 76 7.06 -5.38 -15.56
CA CYS A 76 7.56 -6.46 -16.40
C CYS A 76 7.30 -6.28 -17.90
N GLY A 77 6.62 -5.19 -18.30
CA GLY A 77 6.32 -4.88 -19.70
C GLY A 77 5.29 -5.78 -20.38
N THR A 78 4.69 -6.74 -19.67
CA THR A 78 3.66 -7.62 -20.25
C THR A 78 2.41 -6.80 -20.61
N LEU A 79 1.90 -7.01 -21.82
CA LEU A 79 0.62 -6.45 -22.30
C LEU A 79 -0.54 -7.31 -21.79
N ASN A 80 -1.51 -6.70 -21.12
CA ASN A 80 -2.66 -7.38 -20.53
C ASN A 80 -3.95 -6.82 -21.16
N GLY A 81 -4.91 -7.69 -21.47
CA GLY A 81 -6.20 -7.26 -22.00
C GLY A 81 -7.09 -6.63 -20.92
N LEU A 82 -7.96 -5.71 -21.31
CA LEU A 82 -9.01 -5.17 -20.44
C LEU A 82 -10.35 -5.87 -20.71
N ASN A 83 -11.11 -6.13 -19.65
CA ASN A 83 -12.51 -6.55 -19.78
C ASN A 83 -13.42 -5.32 -19.98
N SER A 84 -14.68 -5.56 -20.36
CA SER A 84 -15.67 -4.51 -20.63
C SER A 84 -15.85 -3.53 -19.46
N ASP A 85 -15.84 -4.05 -18.24
CA ASP A 85 -16.08 -3.27 -17.04
C ASP A 85 -14.91 -2.33 -16.78
N SER A 86 -13.67 -2.83 -16.90
CA SER A 86 -12.44 -2.04 -16.83
C SER A 86 -12.37 -0.98 -17.93
N ILE A 87 -12.75 -1.31 -19.17
CA ILE A 87 -12.80 -0.32 -20.27
C ILE A 87 -13.76 0.83 -19.92
N SER A 88 -14.94 0.50 -19.39
CA SER A 88 -15.90 1.52 -18.97
C SER A 88 -15.38 2.37 -17.80
N ARG A 89 -14.73 1.75 -16.81
CA ARG A 89 -14.12 2.42 -15.66
C ARG A 89 -13.03 3.39 -16.10
N TYR A 90 -12.13 2.95 -16.98
CA TYR A 90 -11.00 3.75 -17.44
C TYR A 90 -11.32 4.76 -18.54
N SER A 91 -12.58 4.84 -18.99
CA SER A 91 -13.03 5.89 -19.92
C SER A 91 -13.01 7.30 -19.30
N ASP A 92 -13.04 7.40 -17.96
CA ASP A 92 -12.85 8.64 -17.21
C ASP A 92 -11.69 8.48 -16.21
N PRO A 93 -10.43 8.66 -16.65
CA PRO A 93 -9.24 8.44 -15.83
C PRO A 93 -9.21 9.26 -14.54
N GLN A 94 -9.81 10.45 -14.53
CA GLN A 94 -9.79 11.36 -13.37
C GLN A 94 -10.63 10.84 -12.20
N ARG A 95 -11.54 9.89 -12.47
CA ARG A 95 -12.36 9.23 -11.44
C ARG A 95 -11.74 7.96 -10.89
N CYS A 96 -10.60 7.51 -11.42
CA CYS A 96 -9.95 6.28 -11.01
C CYS A 96 -8.76 6.59 -10.09
N PRO A 97 -8.85 6.31 -8.78
CA PRO A 97 -7.75 6.55 -7.83
C PRO A 97 -6.42 5.94 -8.30
N GLU A 98 -6.47 4.72 -8.83
CA GLU A 98 -5.31 3.97 -9.31
C GLU A 98 -4.62 4.60 -10.52
N MET A 99 -5.25 5.56 -11.21
CA MET A 99 -4.67 6.30 -12.34
C MET A 99 -4.12 7.67 -11.96
N VAL A 100 -4.61 8.27 -10.86
CA VAL A 100 -4.26 9.64 -10.46
C VAL A 100 -3.27 9.70 -9.30
N SER A 101 -3.16 8.62 -8.51
CA SER A 101 -2.30 8.58 -7.32
C SER A 101 -1.58 7.25 -7.18
N SER A 102 -0.34 7.28 -6.70
CA SER A 102 0.41 6.10 -6.25
C SER A 102 0.15 5.73 -4.79
N PHE A 103 -0.60 6.56 -4.07
CA PHE A 103 -1.03 6.29 -2.69
C PHE A 103 -2.57 6.30 -2.65
N ILE A 104 -3.15 5.11 -2.60
CA ILE A 104 -4.60 4.88 -2.63
C ILE A 104 -4.99 3.87 -1.55
N ASP A 105 -6.22 4.02 -1.05
CA ASP A 105 -6.88 3.04 -0.20
C ASP A 105 -8.21 2.66 -0.87
N LEU A 106 -8.35 1.38 -1.25
CA LEU A 106 -9.52 0.89 -1.95
C LEU A 106 -10.37 -0.01 -1.06
N GLU A 107 -11.68 0.24 -1.04
CA GLU A 107 -12.62 -0.60 -0.31
C GLU A 107 -12.81 -1.94 -1.02
N LEU A 108 -12.70 -3.01 -0.24
CA LEU A 108 -13.04 -4.36 -0.66
C LEU A 108 -14.46 -4.70 -0.18
N PRO A 109 -15.29 -5.34 -1.00
CA PRO A 109 -16.59 -5.82 -0.55
C PRO A 109 -16.38 -6.85 0.57
N VAL A 110 -17.27 -6.83 1.55
CA VAL A 110 -17.26 -7.84 2.62
C VAL A 110 -17.70 -9.16 2.01
N GLU A 111 -16.77 -10.10 1.84
CA GLU A 111 -17.10 -11.46 1.43
C GLU A 111 -17.63 -12.26 2.65
N GLY A 112 -18.83 -12.82 2.54
CA GLY A 112 -19.42 -13.73 3.52
C GLY A 112 -20.84 -13.35 3.96
N SER A 113 -21.66 -14.36 4.31
CA SER A 113 -22.89 -14.15 5.09
C SER A 113 -22.52 -13.64 6.50
N ASP A 114 -23.45 -12.98 7.21
CA ASP A 114 -23.23 -12.42 8.55
C ASP A 114 -22.61 -13.42 9.58
N GLU A 115 -22.65 -14.72 9.30
CA GLU A 115 -22.09 -15.79 10.13
C GLU A 115 -20.62 -16.17 9.81
N GLU A 116 -20.14 -15.91 8.58
CA GLU A 116 -18.75 -16.19 8.15
C GLU A 116 -17.85 -14.95 8.21
N ALA A 117 -18.46 -13.77 8.21
CA ALA A 117 -17.81 -12.51 8.55
C ALA A 117 -17.60 -12.41 10.06
N MET A 118 -16.91 -13.41 10.65
CA MET A 118 -16.20 -13.23 11.90
C MET A 118 -15.03 -12.28 11.62
N GLN A 119 -15.35 -11.02 11.32
CA GLN A 119 -14.41 -9.91 11.30
C GLN A 119 -13.66 -10.01 12.61
N ALA A 120 -12.38 -10.37 12.54
CA ALA A 120 -11.52 -10.43 13.70
C ALA A 120 -11.38 -8.99 14.23
N ARG A 121 -12.37 -8.56 15.03
CA ARG A 121 -12.37 -7.26 15.67
C ARG A 121 -11.23 -7.31 16.69
N PRO A 122 -10.25 -6.39 16.61
CA PRO A 122 -9.15 -6.40 17.54
C PRO A 122 -9.70 -6.27 18.96
N VAL A 123 -9.35 -7.21 19.83
CA VAL A 123 -9.68 -7.16 21.25
C VAL A 123 -8.50 -6.59 21.99
N TYR A 124 -8.71 -5.47 22.67
CA TYR A 124 -7.69 -4.85 23.52
C TYR A 124 -7.74 -5.50 24.90
N VAL A 125 -6.63 -6.08 25.35
CA VAL A 125 -6.46 -6.63 26.69
C VAL A 125 -5.42 -5.80 27.41
N ALA A 126 -5.83 -5.10 28.47
CA ALA A 126 -4.92 -4.40 29.36
C ALA A 126 -4.40 -5.38 30.42
N ALA A 127 -3.12 -5.76 30.33
CA ALA A 127 -2.43 -6.48 31.37
C ALA A 127 -1.73 -5.48 32.29
N VAL A 128 -2.18 -5.37 33.54
CA VAL A 128 -1.65 -4.44 34.54
C VAL A 128 -0.94 -5.26 35.61
N ASP A 129 0.34 -4.97 35.85
CA ASP A 129 1.07 -5.56 36.97
C ASP A 129 0.65 -4.88 38.29
N LEU A 130 0.45 -5.68 39.35
CA LEU A 130 0.12 -5.22 40.70
C LEU A 130 1.22 -5.56 41.72
N SER A 131 2.42 -5.93 41.24
CA SER A 131 3.55 -6.20 42.11
C SER A 131 3.96 -4.94 42.92
N PHE A 132 4.38 -5.15 44.17
CA PHE A 132 4.59 -4.10 45.18
C PHE A 132 5.53 -2.95 44.75
N PHE A 133 6.43 -3.19 43.80
CA PHE A 133 7.41 -2.21 43.32
C PHE A 133 6.78 -1.09 42.47
N GLU A 134 5.75 -1.35 41.66
CA GLU A 134 5.07 -0.30 40.88
C GLU A 134 4.21 0.63 41.75
N ILE A 135 3.61 0.09 42.82
CA ILE A 135 2.79 0.86 43.78
C ILE A 135 3.68 1.83 44.59
N TYR A 136 4.90 1.43 44.94
CA TYR A 136 5.82 2.28 45.72
C TYR A 136 6.37 3.48 44.91
N THR A 137 6.57 3.30 43.61
CA THR A 137 7.14 4.34 42.72
C THR A 137 6.14 5.46 42.42
N SER A 138 4.83 5.15 42.36
CA SER A 138 3.76 6.11 42.11
C SER A 138 3.38 6.93 43.36
N LEU A 139 3.62 6.42 44.58
CA LEU A 139 3.38 7.14 45.83
C LEU A 139 4.50 8.11 46.23
N ASN A 140 5.76 7.84 45.86
CA ASN A 140 6.91 8.67 46.22
C ASN A 140 7.15 9.89 45.30
N CYS A 141 6.37 10.07 44.22
CA CYS A 141 6.40 11.28 43.40
C CYS A 141 5.47 12.41 43.91
N PHE A 142 4.70 12.15 44.98
CA PHE A 142 3.82 13.13 45.63
C PHE A 142 4.31 13.54 47.04
N GLY A 143 5.55 13.20 47.41
CA GLY A 143 6.18 13.55 48.69
C GLY A 143 7.17 14.70 48.57
#